data_AF-A0A7V5S0M9-F1
#
_entry.id   AF-A0A7V5S0M9-F1
#
_cell.length_a   1.000
_cell.length_b   1.000
_cell.length_c   1.000
_cell.angle_alpha   90.00
_cell.angle_beta   90.00
_cell.angle_gamma   90.00
#
_symmetry.space_group_name_H-M   'P 1'
#
loop_
_entity.id
_entity.type
_entity.pdbx_description
1 polymer ?
#
loop_
_entity_poly.entity_id
_entity_poly.type
_entity_poly.pdbx_seq_one_letter_code
_entity_poly.pdbx_strand_id
1 'polypeptide(L)'
;MKRTKQRSGVLAGIDKGIEQMLEQYLKARGWTYRWQQQVNCKLPEAIILQNGKPVAVIEATFLPSIEPDSQKPAEVAFAEEAKDKIFHASELTKENLSYALQECLQRKHRQSTAAAQQNLPFLLAMWGKVLKGVPQYVLKLLKNYPEVSALGMLHRDSALMIAYRMRKASLTPDAKCLLGLIEELLQRRWRVKLEQILEAPSRVPDVELSWMEILHNPFATHPWRDDLRGVYDHVYVWSEKEKQWLAQYDGTSAVLRTLATRLLAGIVNAPFTDDVVTSRSENFYEEREPTLHTA
;
A
#
# COMPACT_ATOMS: atom_id res chain seq x y z
N MET A 1 -25.36 13.81 7.42
CA MET A 1 -24.93 12.82 8.43
C MET A 1 -23.95 11.84 7.77
N LYS A 2 -22.65 11.90 8.09
CA LYS A 2 -21.66 10.94 7.59
C LYS A 2 -21.89 9.60 8.31
N ARG A 3 -22.34 8.56 7.60
CA ARG A 3 -22.45 7.21 8.14
C ARG A 3 -21.06 6.57 8.12
N THR A 4 -20.27 6.80 9.16
CA THR A 4 -19.03 6.07 9.40
C THR A 4 -19.38 4.64 9.83
N LYS A 5 -18.69 3.62 9.31
CA LYS A 5 -18.87 2.24 9.82
C LYS A 5 -18.55 2.22 11.32
N GLN A 6 -19.55 2.03 12.17
CA GLN A 6 -19.34 1.83 13.60
C GLN A 6 -18.75 0.43 13.79
N ARG A 7 -17.51 0.32 14.29
CA ARG A 7 -16.85 -0.94 14.63
C ARG A 7 -16.36 -0.88 16.07
N SER A 8 -16.69 -1.89 16.88
CA SER A 8 -16.34 -1.98 18.29
C SER A 8 -15.38 -3.15 18.56
N GLY A 9 -14.43 -2.97 19.48
CA GLY A 9 -13.52 -4.02 19.95
C GLY A 9 -12.06 -3.89 19.48
N VAL A 10 -11.20 -4.84 19.85
CA VAL A 10 -9.75 -4.90 19.51
C VAL A 10 -9.52 -4.87 17.98
N LEU A 11 -10.41 -5.50 17.22
CA LEU A 11 -10.39 -5.50 15.76
C LEU A 11 -10.58 -4.09 15.16
N ALA A 12 -11.20 -3.14 15.90
CA ALA A 12 -11.36 -1.77 15.43
C ALA A 12 -10.01 -1.02 15.34
N GLY A 13 -9.03 -1.37 16.18
CA GLY A 13 -7.68 -0.80 16.11
C GLY A 13 -6.89 -1.31 14.90
N ILE A 14 -7.00 -2.62 14.61
CA ILE A 14 -6.40 -3.26 13.43
C ILE A 14 -7.04 -2.70 12.16
N ASP A 15 -8.37 -2.62 12.11
CA ASP A 15 -9.10 -2.02 11.00
C ASP A 15 -8.67 -0.58 10.75
N LYS A 16 -8.49 0.23 11.81
CA LYS A 16 -7.99 1.61 11.69
C LYS A 16 -6.58 1.69 11.12
N GLY A 17 -5.69 0.77 11.49
CA GLY A 17 -4.33 0.69 10.94
C GLY A 17 -4.32 0.36 9.45
N ILE A 18 -5.17 -0.59 9.03
CA ILE A 18 -5.34 -0.98 7.61
C ILE A 18 -5.94 0.17 6.82
N GLU A 19 -6.96 0.84 7.35
CA GLU A 19 -7.58 2.01 6.75
C GLU A 19 -6.56 3.15 6.55
N GLN A 20 -5.74 3.45 7.56
CA GLN A 20 -4.67 4.45 7.45
C GLN A 20 -3.62 4.07 6.40
N MET A 21 -3.26 2.78 6.31
CA MET A 21 -2.33 2.30 5.31
C MET A 21 -2.90 2.42 3.89
N LEU A 22 -4.18 2.06 3.71
CA LEU A 22 -4.87 2.21 2.44
C LEU A 22 -5.00 3.69 2.07
N GLU A 23 -5.31 4.56 3.03
CA GLU A 23 -5.39 6.00 2.78
C GLU A 23 -4.05 6.58 2.33
N GLN A 24 -2.95 6.20 2.97
CA GLN A 24 -1.61 6.61 2.55
C GLN A 24 -1.25 6.09 1.16
N TYR A 25 -1.59 4.83 0.87
CA TYR A 25 -1.42 4.25 -0.47
C TYR A 25 -2.16 5.03 -1.54
N LEU A 26 -3.42 5.42 -1.29
CA LEU A 26 -4.22 6.22 -2.21
C LEU A 26 -3.62 7.63 -2.40
N LYS A 27 -3.21 8.27 -1.30
CA LYS A 27 -2.57 9.61 -1.31
C LYS A 27 -1.24 9.61 -2.07
N ALA A 28 -0.40 8.60 -1.85
CA ALA A 28 0.91 8.48 -2.50
C ALA A 28 0.80 8.37 -4.03
N ARG A 29 -0.37 7.98 -4.56
CA ARG A 29 -0.66 7.91 -5.99
C ARG A 29 -1.23 9.18 -6.59
N GLY A 30 -1.56 10.17 -5.75
CA GLY A 30 -2.28 11.36 -6.20
C GLY A 30 -3.67 11.06 -6.75
N TRP A 31 -4.25 9.90 -6.44
CA TRP A 31 -5.60 9.59 -6.88
C TRP A 31 -6.62 10.44 -6.15
N THR A 32 -7.62 10.91 -6.88
CA THR A 32 -8.83 11.44 -6.27
C THR A 32 -9.67 10.27 -5.80
N TYR A 33 -10.07 10.24 -4.54
CA TYR A 33 -10.91 9.17 -4.00
C TYR A 33 -11.96 9.73 -3.05
N ARG A 34 -13.03 8.95 -2.84
CA ARG A 34 -14.02 9.21 -1.79
C ARG A 34 -14.02 8.06 -0.79
N TRP A 35 -13.85 8.42 0.47
CA TRP A 35 -13.79 7.49 1.58
C TRP A 35 -15.19 7.15 2.08
N GLN A 36 -15.51 5.86 2.22
CA GLN A 36 -16.77 5.38 2.78
C GLN A 36 -18.01 6.07 2.19
N GLN A 37 -18.01 6.30 0.88
CA GLN A 37 -19.20 6.74 0.17
C GLN A 37 -20.02 5.53 -0.28
N GLN A 38 -21.34 5.66 -0.22
CA GLN A 38 -22.26 4.63 -0.64
C GLN A 38 -22.17 4.37 -2.16
N VAL A 39 -21.94 3.11 -2.54
CA VAL A 39 -22.14 2.56 -3.89
C VAL A 39 -23.35 1.64 -3.82
N ASN A 40 -24.41 1.96 -4.56
CA ASN A 40 -25.74 1.36 -4.39
C ASN A 40 -26.23 1.44 -2.94
N CYS A 41 -26.10 0.35 -2.18
CA CYS A 41 -26.50 0.22 -0.77
C CYS A 41 -25.35 -0.22 0.14
N LYS A 42 -24.10 -0.13 -0.32
CA LYS A 42 -22.90 -0.58 0.38
C LYS A 42 -21.90 0.55 0.54
N LEU A 43 -21.13 0.50 1.62
CA LEU A 43 -20.11 1.49 1.96
C LEU A 43 -18.73 0.82 1.83
N PRO A 44 -18.12 0.79 0.64
CA PRO A 44 -16.73 0.36 0.52
C PRO A 44 -15.79 1.31 1.25
N GLU A 45 -14.59 0.87 1.60
CA GLU A 45 -13.59 1.76 2.23
C GLU A 45 -13.23 2.92 1.29
N ALA A 46 -12.94 2.66 0.01
CA ALA A 46 -12.58 3.70 -0.94
C ALA A 46 -13.19 3.49 -2.33
N ILE A 47 -13.57 4.61 -2.97
CA ILE A 47 -13.94 4.70 -4.38
C ILE A 47 -12.93 5.59 -5.07
N ILE A 48 -12.23 5.07 -6.08
CA ILE A 48 -11.31 5.86 -6.91
C ILE A 48 -12.12 6.63 -7.94
N LEU A 49 -11.76 7.90 -8.13
CA LEU A 49 -12.41 8.81 -9.07
C LEU A 49 -11.44 9.24 -10.17
N GLN A 50 -11.98 9.36 -11.38
CA GLN A 50 -11.34 10.02 -12.51
C GLN A 50 -12.32 11.04 -13.08
N ASN A 51 -11.90 12.32 -13.16
CA ASN A 51 -12.77 13.41 -13.60
C ASN A 51 -14.12 13.46 -12.84
N GLY A 52 -14.07 13.21 -11.53
CA GLY A 52 -15.24 13.19 -10.64
C GLY A 52 -16.14 11.95 -10.76
N LYS A 53 -15.86 11.02 -11.69
CA LYS A 53 -16.64 9.79 -11.89
C LYS A 53 -15.97 8.58 -11.22
N PRO A 54 -16.72 7.66 -10.58
CA PRO A 54 -16.19 6.41 -10.08
C PRO A 54 -15.55 5.57 -11.18
N VAL A 55 -14.35 5.06 -10.93
CA VAL A 55 -13.64 4.17 -11.86
C VAL A 55 -13.16 2.87 -11.23
N ALA A 56 -13.16 2.77 -9.90
CA ALA A 56 -12.85 1.55 -9.17
C ALA A 56 -13.30 1.61 -7.72
N VAL A 57 -13.43 0.44 -7.09
CA VAL A 57 -13.73 0.28 -5.67
C VAL A 57 -12.63 -0.53 -5.00
N ILE A 58 -12.19 -0.09 -3.82
CA ILE A 58 -11.29 -0.84 -2.95
C ILE A 58 -11.99 -1.09 -1.62
N GLU A 59 -12.03 -2.35 -1.21
CA GLU A 59 -12.40 -2.75 0.15
C GLU A 59 -11.16 -3.27 0.87
N ALA A 60 -10.96 -2.82 2.10
CA ALA A 60 -9.85 -3.25 2.94
C ALA A 60 -10.31 -4.30 3.96
N THR A 61 -9.47 -5.29 4.22
CA THR A 61 -9.69 -6.29 5.26
C THR A 61 -8.39 -6.78 5.87
N PHE A 62 -8.46 -7.24 7.12
CA PHE A 62 -7.41 -8.03 7.71
C PHE A 62 -7.53 -9.48 7.22
N LEU A 63 -6.41 -10.09 6.81
CA LEU A 63 -6.33 -11.53 6.60
C LEU A 63 -5.55 -12.14 7.77
N PRO A 64 -6.24 -12.72 8.78
CA PRO A 64 -5.60 -13.17 10.00
C PRO A 64 -4.69 -14.37 9.73
N SER A 65 -3.49 -14.35 10.33
CA SER A 65 -2.65 -15.54 10.52
C SER A 65 -2.84 -16.06 11.93
N ILE A 66 -3.83 -16.93 12.16
CA ILE A 66 -4.05 -17.56 13.47
C ILE A 66 -3.15 -18.80 13.54
N GLU A 67 -2.23 -18.87 14.51
CA GLU A 67 -1.58 -20.16 14.81
C GLU A 67 -2.68 -21.19 15.14
N PRO A 68 -2.68 -22.38 14.51
CA PRO A 68 -3.50 -23.46 15.04
C PRO A 68 -2.93 -23.83 16.42
N ASP A 69 -3.55 -23.31 17.48
CA ASP A 69 -3.36 -23.84 18.83
C ASP A 69 -3.82 -25.30 18.77
N SER A 70 -2.87 -26.24 18.82
CA SER A 70 -3.12 -27.66 18.61
C SER A 70 -3.92 -28.31 19.76
N GLN A 71 -4.47 -27.51 20.69
CA GLN A 71 -5.21 -28.02 21.84
C GLN A 71 -6.47 -27.24 22.28
N LYS A 72 -7.08 -26.38 21.45
CA LYS A 72 -8.36 -25.75 21.86
C LYS A 72 -9.53 -26.02 20.91
N PRO A 73 -10.67 -26.54 21.42
CA PRO A 73 -11.88 -26.75 20.63
C PRO A 73 -12.44 -25.43 20.08
N ALA A 74 -13.11 -25.53 18.94
CA ALA A 74 -13.51 -24.46 18.02
C ALA A 74 -14.58 -23.45 18.53
N GLU A 75 -14.69 -23.17 19.82
CA GLU A 75 -15.76 -22.28 20.33
C GLU A 75 -15.34 -21.12 21.23
N VAL A 76 -14.07 -20.97 21.63
CA VAL A 76 -13.67 -19.83 22.49
C VAL A 76 -12.25 -19.34 22.17
N ALA A 77 -12.10 -18.48 21.15
CA ALA A 77 -10.82 -17.82 20.86
C ALA A 77 -10.98 -16.40 20.29
N PHE A 78 -12.06 -15.70 20.66
CA PHE A 78 -12.27 -14.30 20.29
C PHE A 78 -12.54 -13.46 21.54
N ALA A 79 -11.63 -13.40 22.52
CA ALA A 79 -11.82 -12.44 23.63
C ALA A 79 -10.61 -12.12 24.52
N GLU A 80 -9.51 -12.88 24.52
CA GLU A 80 -8.47 -12.63 25.53
C GLU A 80 -7.09 -12.95 24.96
N GLU A 81 -6.38 -11.95 24.42
CA GLU A 81 -4.90 -11.93 24.32
C GLU A 81 -4.35 -10.66 23.62
N ALA A 82 -5.04 -9.53 23.74
CA ALA A 82 -4.67 -8.30 23.03
C ALA A 82 -3.98 -7.25 23.91
N LYS A 83 -3.13 -7.64 24.86
CA LYS A 83 -2.44 -6.66 25.72
C LYS A 83 -0.92 -6.57 25.60
N ASP A 84 -0.14 -7.64 25.52
CA ASP A 84 1.32 -7.47 25.69
C ASP A 84 2.23 -8.44 24.93
N LYS A 85 1.87 -8.86 23.72
CA LYS A 85 2.80 -9.68 22.90
C LYS A 85 2.99 -9.12 21.50
N ILE A 86 4.24 -8.80 21.20
CA ILE A 86 4.74 -8.66 19.83
C ILE A 86 4.45 -10.01 19.15
N PHE A 87 3.47 -10.01 18.26
CA PHE A 87 3.03 -11.21 17.55
C PHE A 87 4.15 -11.69 16.63
N HIS A 88 4.87 -12.73 17.06
CA HIS A 88 5.83 -13.43 16.22
C HIS A 88 5.06 -14.32 15.24
N ALA A 89 5.19 -13.97 13.96
CA ALA A 89 4.39 -14.54 12.90
C ALA A 89 5.10 -15.75 12.27
N SER A 90 4.59 -16.97 12.50
CA SER A 90 4.96 -18.23 11.80
C SER A 90 3.69 -18.90 11.28
N GLU A 91 3.42 -18.80 9.98
CA GLU A 91 3.25 -19.96 9.06
C GLU A 91 1.91 -20.71 9.24
N LEU A 92 0.84 -20.10 8.73
CA LEU A 92 -0.39 -20.82 8.40
C LEU A 92 -0.11 -21.88 7.32
N THR A 93 -0.73 -23.05 7.45
CA THR A 93 -0.79 -24.03 6.36
C THR A 93 -1.52 -23.44 5.14
N LYS A 94 -1.26 -23.97 3.94
CA LYS A 94 -1.90 -23.51 2.70
C LYS A 94 -3.42 -23.61 2.78
N GLU A 95 -3.92 -24.61 3.47
CA GLU A 95 -5.34 -24.90 3.69
C GLU A 95 -6.01 -23.85 4.59
N ASN A 96 -5.32 -23.40 5.65
CA ASN A 96 -5.87 -22.38 6.55
C ASN A 96 -5.90 -20.99 5.90
N LEU A 97 -4.87 -20.64 5.11
CA LEU A 97 -4.87 -19.41 4.30
C LEU A 97 -6.02 -19.40 3.29
N SER A 98 -6.23 -20.56 2.67
CA SER A 98 -7.30 -20.81 1.70
C SER A 98 -8.69 -20.60 2.30
N TYR A 99 -8.94 -21.17 3.49
CA TYR A 99 -10.19 -20.99 4.22
C TYR A 99 -10.41 -19.53 4.65
N ALA A 100 -9.39 -18.89 5.22
CA ALA A 100 -9.47 -17.48 5.63
C ALA A 100 -9.77 -16.55 4.45
N LEU A 101 -9.15 -16.81 3.29
CA LEU A 101 -9.43 -16.06 2.06
C LEU A 101 -10.86 -16.29 1.58
N GLN A 102 -11.35 -17.54 1.60
CA GLN A 102 -12.73 -17.84 1.24
C GLN A 102 -13.71 -17.11 2.16
N GLU A 103 -13.50 -17.12 3.46
CA GLU A 103 -14.32 -16.39 4.43
C GLU A 103 -14.30 -14.88 4.18
N CYS A 104 -13.14 -14.32 3.84
CA CYS A 104 -13.03 -12.91 3.47
C CYS A 104 -13.84 -12.60 2.21
N LEU A 105 -13.71 -13.40 1.16
CA LEU A 105 -14.47 -13.24 -0.08
C LEU A 105 -15.97 -13.37 0.15
N GLN A 106 -16.42 -14.36 0.93
CA GLN A 106 -17.83 -14.53 1.28
C GLN A 106 -18.38 -13.30 2.03
N ARG A 107 -17.63 -12.79 3.01
CA ARG A 107 -18.02 -11.59 3.78
C ARG A 107 -18.08 -10.33 2.92
N LYS A 108 -17.24 -10.22 1.89
CA LYS A 108 -17.17 -9.05 1.00
C LYS A 108 -17.93 -9.23 -0.32
N HIS A 109 -18.50 -10.41 -0.58
CA HIS A 109 -19.22 -10.73 -1.82
C HIS A 109 -20.31 -9.72 -2.15
N ARG A 110 -21.09 -9.28 -1.16
CA ARG A 110 -22.15 -8.28 -1.38
C ARG A 110 -21.60 -6.92 -1.82
N GLN A 111 -20.40 -6.54 -1.39
CA GLN A 111 -19.75 -5.30 -1.81
C GLN A 111 -19.20 -5.41 -3.23
N SER A 112 -18.53 -6.52 -3.55
CA SER A 112 -18.01 -6.75 -4.89
C SER A 112 -19.14 -6.87 -5.92
N THR A 113 -20.25 -7.54 -5.60
CA THR A 113 -21.44 -7.58 -6.47
C THR A 113 -22.02 -6.19 -6.70
N ALA A 114 -22.09 -5.34 -5.66
CA ALA A 114 -22.60 -3.98 -5.80
C ALA A 114 -21.71 -3.11 -6.69
N ALA A 115 -20.38 -3.30 -6.65
CA ALA A 115 -19.45 -2.64 -7.56
C ALA A 115 -19.62 -3.15 -9.01
N ALA A 116 -19.73 -4.46 -9.21
CA ALA A 116 -19.92 -5.06 -10.53
C ALA A 116 -21.24 -4.61 -11.19
N GLN A 117 -22.34 -4.48 -10.44
CA GLN A 117 -23.60 -3.91 -10.95
C GLN A 117 -23.46 -2.47 -11.47
N GLN A 118 -22.43 -1.75 -11.04
CA GLN A 118 -22.09 -0.40 -11.49
C GLN A 118 -20.98 -0.41 -12.56
N ASN A 119 -20.60 -1.58 -13.08
CA ASN A 119 -19.48 -1.78 -14.01
C ASN A 119 -18.13 -1.28 -13.46
N LEU A 120 -17.95 -1.34 -12.12
CA LEU A 120 -16.73 -0.90 -11.47
C LEU A 120 -15.85 -2.10 -11.11
N PRO A 121 -14.55 -2.08 -11.43
CA PRO A 121 -13.61 -3.06 -10.93
C PRO A 121 -13.48 -2.96 -9.41
N PHE A 122 -13.39 -4.11 -8.75
CA PHE A 122 -13.33 -4.28 -7.31
C PHE A 122 -12.01 -4.94 -6.91
N LEU A 123 -11.23 -4.27 -6.06
CA LEU A 123 -10.01 -4.84 -5.47
C LEU A 123 -10.24 -5.10 -3.98
N LEU A 124 -10.00 -6.34 -3.56
CA LEU A 124 -9.96 -6.70 -2.15
C LEU A 124 -8.53 -6.51 -1.64
N ALA A 125 -8.30 -5.41 -0.93
CA ALA A 125 -7.03 -5.10 -0.28
C ALA A 125 -6.95 -5.80 1.07
N MET A 126 -5.88 -6.55 1.28
CA MET A 126 -5.65 -7.38 2.45
C MET A 126 -4.36 -6.94 3.13
N TRP A 127 -4.38 -6.85 4.45
CA TRP A 127 -3.18 -6.69 5.26
C TRP A 127 -2.91 -7.99 6.03
N GLY A 128 -1.66 -8.47 6.03
CA GLY A 128 -1.28 -9.75 6.64
C GLY A 128 -0.12 -10.45 5.92
N LYS A 129 0.02 -11.78 6.12
CA LYS A 129 1.05 -12.60 5.43
C LYS A 129 0.69 -12.92 3.97
N VAL A 130 1.74 -13.26 3.22
CA VAL A 130 1.87 -13.26 1.76
C VAL A 130 0.89 -14.20 1.02
N LEU A 131 0.38 -13.75 -0.14
CA LEU A 131 -0.26 -14.60 -1.16
C LEU A 131 0.71 -15.62 -1.79
N LYS A 132 2.02 -15.46 -1.57
CA LYS A 132 3.08 -16.36 -2.07
C LYS A 132 2.95 -17.72 -1.39
N GLY A 133 2.53 -18.74 -2.15
CA GLY A 133 2.46 -20.14 -1.72
C GLY A 133 1.09 -20.81 -1.88
N VAL A 134 0.02 -20.04 -2.11
CA VAL A 134 -1.35 -20.52 -2.39
C VAL A 134 -1.83 -20.41 -3.87
N PRO A 135 -0.97 -20.18 -4.90
CA PRO A 135 -1.35 -19.92 -6.30
C PRO A 135 -2.56 -20.67 -6.88
N GLN A 136 -2.55 -22.00 -6.78
CA GLN A 136 -3.52 -22.84 -7.47
C GLN A 136 -4.88 -22.89 -6.76
N TYR A 137 -4.88 -22.79 -5.42
CA TYR A 137 -6.13 -22.74 -4.68
C TYR A 137 -6.81 -21.39 -4.87
N VAL A 138 -6.04 -20.29 -4.85
CA VAL A 138 -6.56 -18.94 -5.12
C VAL A 138 -7.25 -18.89 -6.48
N LEU A 139 -6.66 -19.50 -7.52
CA LEU A 139 -7.28 -19.58 -8.84
C LEU A 139 -8.65 -20.27 -8.82
N LYS A 140 -8.75 -21.45 -8.17
CA LYS A 140 -10.02 -22.19 -8.07
C LYS A 140 -11.07 -21.40 -7.31
N LEU A 141 -10.66 -20.72 -6.24
CA LEU A 141 -11.54 -19.89 -5.44
C LEU A 141 -12.07 -18.69 -6.23
N LEU A 142 -11.18 -17.95 -6.90
CA LEU A 142 -11.50 -16.76 -7.68
C LEU A 142 -12.47 -17.02 -8.84
N LYS A 143 -12.52 -18.25 -9.37
CA LYS A 143 -13.51 -18.67 -10.36
C LYS A 143 -14.95 -18.50 -9.86
N ASN A 144 -15.18 -18.62 -8.55
CA ASN A 144 -16.50 -18.50 -7.93
C ASN A 144 -16.87 -17.05 -7.56
N TYR A 145 -15.95 -16.09 -7.75
CA TYR A 145 -16.14 -14.68 -7.43
C TYR A 145 -15.75 -13.78 -8.63
N PRO A 146 -16.42 -13.91 -9.79
CA PRO A 146 -16.10 -13.14 -10.99
C PRO A 146 -16.29 -11.62 -10.80
N GLU A 147 -17.07 -11.20 -9.81
CA GLU A 147 -17.22 -9.79 -9.45
C GLU A 147 -15.98 -9.19 -8.75
N VAL A 148 -15.03 -10.02 -8.29
CA VAL A 148 -13.76 -9.58 -7.70
C VAL A 148 -12.71 -9.48 -8.81
N SER A 149 -12.22 -8.28 -9.05
CA SER A 149 -11.27 -7.99 -10.14
C SER A 149 -9.85 -8.39 -9.81
N ALA A 150 -9.43 -8.18 -8.56
CA ALA A 150 -8.10 -8.49 -8.08
C ALA A 150 -8.07 -8.66 -6.56
N LEU A 151 -7.07 -9.39 -6.09
CA LEU A 151 -6.66 -9.44 -4.69
C LEU A 151 -5.39 -8.60 -4.53
N GLY A 152 -5.33 -7.73 -3.53
CA GLY A 152 -4.14 -6.93 -3.24
C GLY A 152 -3.61 -7.24 -1.85
N MET A 153 -2.31 -7.51 -1.69
CA MET A 153 -1.66 -7.46 -0.39
C MET A 153 -1.09 -6.07 -0.20
N LEU A 154 -1.58 -5.35 0.82
CA LEU A 154 -1.15 -4.01 1.15
C LEU A 154 0.08 -4.06 2.05
N HIS A 155 1.13 -3.37 1.62
CA HIS A 155 2.42 -3.32 2.28
C HIS A 155 2.79 -1.88 2.62
N ARG A 156 3.57 -1.78 3.69
CA ARG A 156 4.26 -0.57 4.11
C ARG A 156 5.66 -0.98 4.51
N ASP A 157 6.63 -0.60 3.71
CA ASP A 157 8.03 -0.95 3.93
C ASP A 157 8.93 0.27 3.74
N SER A 158 10.05 0.27 4.44
CA SER A 158 11.18 1.15 4.16
C SER A 158 11.74 0.88 2.76
N ALA A 159 12.05 1.93 2.00
CA ALA A 159 12.68 1.78 0.70
C ALA A 159 14.08 1.16 0.82
N LEU A 160 14.83 1.48 1.89
CA LEU A 160 16.12 0.83 2.19
C LEU A 160 15.94 -0.67 2.46
N MET A 161 14.89 -1.07 3.19
CA MET A 161 14.57 -2.48 3.43
C MET A 161 14.20 -3.21 2.15
N ILE A 162 13.44 -2.58 1.26
CA ILE A 162 13.15 -3.15 -0.07
C ILE A 162 14.46 -3.32 -0.85
N ALA A 163 15.29 -2.28 -0.94
CA ALA A 163 16.58 -2.35 -1.64
C ALA A 163 17.48 -3.48 -1.10
N TYR A 164 17.55 -3.65 0.23
CA TYR A 164 18.26 -4.75 0.85
C TYR A 164 17.74 -6.13 0.41
N ARG A 165 16.42 -6.35 0.40
CA ARG A 165 15.81 -7.61 -0.05
C ARG A 165 16.11 -7.89 -1.53
N MET A 166 16.15 -6.85 -2.35
CA MET A 166 16.36 -6.94 -3.79
C MET A 166 17.77 -7.38 -4.20
N ARG A 167 18.77 -7.29 -3.31
CA ARG A 167 20.14 -7.78 -3.60
C ARG A 167 20.20 -9.26 -3.98
N LYS A 168 19.26 -10.05 -3.47
CA LYS A 168 19.17 -11.50 -3.72
C LYS A 168 18.18 -11.85 -4.84
N ALA A 169 17.53 -10.85 -5.44
CA ALA A 169 16.52 -11.06 -6.48
C ALA A 169 17.15 -11.05 -7.89
N SER A 170 16.44 -11.66 -8.84
CA SER A 170 16.75 -11.46 -10.25
C SER A 170 16.24 -10.08 -10.68
N LEU A 171 17.16 -9.14 -10.90
CA LEU A 171 16.85 -7.75 -11.21
C LEU A 171 17.03 -7.43 -12.70
N THR A 172 16.23 -6.48 -13.19
CA THR A 172 16.42 -5.85 -14.49
C THR A 172 17.76 -5.09 -14.52
N PRO A 173 18.35 -4.83 -15.70
CA PRO A 173 19.59 -4.06 -15.81
C PRO A 173 19.49 -2.65 -15.17
N ASP A 174 18.36 -1.96 -15.35
CA ASP A 174 18.09 -0.66 -14.73
C ASP A 174 18.07 -0.75 -13.20
N ALA A 175 17.34 -1.73 -12.65
CA ALA A 175 17.30 -1.95 -11.20
C ALA A 175 18.68 -2.31 -10.62
N LYS A 176 19.50 -3.09 -11.34
CA LYS A 176 20.90 -3.38 -10.95
C LYS A 176 21.75 -2.11 -10.91
N CYS A 177 21.62 -1.24 -11.92
CA CYS A 177 22.35 0.03 -11.96
C CYS A 177 21.94 0.94 -10.80
N LEU A 178 20.64 1.08 -10.55
CA LEU A 178 20.12 1.87 -9.43
C LEU A 178 20.57 1.34 -8.07
N LEU A 179 20.56 0.01 -7.89
CA LEU A 179 21.03 -0.62 -6.65
C LEU A 179 22.53 -0.37 -6.43
N GLY A 180 23.35 -0.48 -7.47
CA GLY A 180 24.78 -0.14 -7.40
C GLY A 180 25.02 1.33 -7.03
N LEU A 181 24.25 2.26 -7.63
CA LEU A 181 24.30 3.68 -7.27
C LEU A 181 23.91 3.91 -5.79
N ILE A 182 22.86 3.25 -5.31
CA ILE A 182 22.45 3.33 -3.90
C ILE A 182 23.58 2.85 -2.98
N GLU A 183 24.16 1.67 -3.24
CA GLU A 183 25.25 1.13 -2.44
C GLU A 183 26.48 2.07 -2.44
N GLU A 184 26.80 2.66 -3.60
CA GLU A 184 27.87 3.64 -3.72
C GLU A 184 27.59 4.91 -2.90
N LEU A 185 26.38 5.48 -3.00
CA LEU A 185 25.98 6.68 -2.26
C LEU A 185 26.03 6.45 -0.74
N LEU A 186 25.51 5.31 -0.28
CA LEU A 186 25.55 4.91 1.12
C LEU A 186 26.99 4.83 1.63
N GLN A 187 27.87 4.18 0.88
CA GLN A 187 29.27 4.02 1.27
C GLN A 187 30.03 5.36 1.24
N ARG A 188 29.83 6.18 0.20
CA ARG A 188 30.56 7.44 0.01
C ARG A 188 30.16 8.52 1.01
N ARG A 189 28.86 8.69 1.26
CA ARG A 189 28.33 9.83 2.02
C ARG A 189 27.99 9.49 3.47
N TRP A 190 27.58 8.26 3.75
CA TRP A 190 27.20 7.81 5.09
C TRP A 190 28.15 6.79 5.70
N ARG A 191 29.09 6.23 4.93
CA ARG A 191 30.03 5.18 5.37
C ARG A 191 29.33 3.94 5.94
N VAL A 192 28.16 3.63 5.37
CA VAL A 192 27.32 2.49 5.76
C VAL A 192 27.15 1.57 4.55
N LYS A 193 27.25 0.26 4.77
CA LYS A 193 26.85 -0.73 3.75
C LYS A 193 25.36 -1.01 3.86
N LEU A 194 24.71 -1.31 2.74
CA LEU A 194 23.29 -1.66 2.69
C LEU A 194 22.92 -2.83 3.62
N GLU A 195 23.85 -3.77 3.85
CA GLU A 195 23.70 -4.89 4.79
C GLU A 195 23.58 -4.46 6.26
N GLN A 196 24.22 -3.35 6.61
CA GLN A 196 24.28 -2.84 7.99
C GLN A 196 23.05 -1.99 8.35
N ILE A 197 22.16 -1.74 7.40
CA ILE A 197 20.95 -0.92 7.63
C ILE A 197 20.02 -1.58 8.63
N LEU A 198 20.01 -2.92 8.71
CA LEU A 198 19.23 -3.67 9.70
C LEU A 198 19.62 -3.32 11.14
N GLU A 199 20.84 -2.86 11.36
CA GLU A 199 21.39 -2.60 12.69
C GLU A 199 21.22 -1.13 13.12
N ALA A 200 21.11 -0.17 12.18
CA ALA A 200 21.00 1.25 12.49
C ALA A 200 20.34 2.09 11.36
N PRO A 201 19.02 1.95 11.13
CA PRO A 201 18.32 2.60 10.01
C PRO A 201 18.25 4.13 10.13
N SER A 202 18.38 4.70 11.33
CA SER A 202 18.23 6.14 11.60
C SER A 202 19.37 7.02 11.07
N ARG A 203 20.48 6.44 10.59
CA ARG A 203 21.66 7.19 10.14
C ARG A 203 21.59 7.66 8.68
N VAL A 204 20.60 7.19 7.92
CA VAL A 204 20.52 7.36 6.47
C VAL A 204 19.12 7.91 6.11
N PRO A 205 19.00 8.84 5.14
CA PRO A 205 17.71 9.23 4.61
C PRO A 205 16.97 8.01 4.08
N ASP A 206 15.78 7.78 4.61
CA ASP A 206 14.87 6.75 4.13
C ASP A 206 13.54 7.36 3.72
N VAL A 207 12.72 6.55 3.07
CA VAL A 207 11.33 6.85 2.78
C VAL A 207 10.51 5.60 3.01
N GLU A 208 9.44 5.75 3.79
CA GLU A 208 8.44 4.71 3.94
C GLU A 208 7.52 4.73 2.71
N LEU A 209 7.37 3.58 2.07
CA LEU A 209 6.57 3.41 0.86
C LEU A 209 5.37 2.52 1.17
N SER A 210 4.19 2.98 0.73
CA SER A 210 2.98 2.16 0.69
C SER A 210 2.77 1.61 -0.72
N TRP A 211 2.61 0.29 -0.85
CA TRP A 211 2.56 -0.40 -2.14
C TRP A 211 1.71 -1.69 -2.03
N MET A 212 1.35 -2.31 -3.16
CA MET A 212 0.59 -3.57 -3.17
C MET A 212 1.22 -4.65 -4.06
N GLU A 213 1.17 -5.91 -3.60
CA GLU A 213 1.22 -7.09 -4.48
C GLU A 213 -0.20 -7.38 -4.98
N ILE A 214 -0.47 -7.19 -6.27
CA ILE A 214 -1.79 -7.33 -6.89
C ILE A 214 -1.83 -8.62 -7.71
N LEU A 215 -2.81 -9.46 -7.42
CA LEU A 215 -3.12 -10.69 -8.14
C LEU A 215 -4.40 -10.49 -8.95
N HIS A 216 -4.31 -10.47 -10.28
CA HIS A 216 -5.49 -10.33 -11.13
C HIS A 216 -6.37 -11.58 -11.07
N ASN A 217 -7.68 -11.40 -10.97
CA ASN A 217 -8.60 -12.52 -11.19
C ASN A 217 -8.80 -12.73 -12.70
N PRO A 218 -8.36 -13.86 -13.29
CA PRO A 218 -8.55 -14.12 -14.71
C PRO A 218 -10.02 -14.35 -15.10
N PHE A 219 -10.90 -14.57 -14.11
CA PHE A 219 -12.33 -14.78 -14.31
C PHE A 219 -13.17 -13.50 -14.05
N ALA A 220 -12.51 -12.35 -13.83
CA ALA A 220 -13.18 -11.12 -13.49
C ALA A 220 -14.13 -10.62 -14.59
N THR A 221 -15.36 -10.25 -14.24
CA THR A 221 -16.31 -9.58 -15.13
C THR A 221 -15.82 -8.18 -15.52
N HIS A 222 -15.21 -7.47 -14.56
CA HIS A 222 -14.60 -6.15 -14.79
C HIS A 222 -13.15 -6.22 -14.32
N PRO A 223 -12.17 -6.44 -15.22
CA PRO A 223 -10.78 -6.60 -14.81
C PRO A 223 -10.20 -5.34 -14.13
N TRP A 224 -9.29 -5.55 -13.18
CA TRP A 224 -8.49 -4.44 -12.65
C TRP A 224 -7.65 -3.87 -13.79
N ARG A 225 -7.66 -2.55 -13.96
CA ARG A 225 -7.09 -1.91 -15.15
C ARG A 225 -5.64 -1.49 -14.89
N ASP A 226 -4.86 -1.44 -15.96
CA ASP A 226 -3.45 -1.03 -15.91
C ASP A 226 -3.26 0.40 -15.42
N ASP A 227 -4.20 1.31 -15.67
CA ASP A 227 -4.17 2.69 -15.17
C ASP A 227 -4.50 2.81 -13.67
N LEU A 228 -4.98 1.71 -13.06
CA LEU A 228 -5.25 1.60 -11.63
C LEU A 228 -4.12 0.89 -10.87
N ARG A 229 -2.99 0.56 -11.52
CA ARG A 229 -1.77 0.14 -10.81
C ARG A 229 -0.99 1.36 -10.36
N GLY A 230 -0.21 1.22 -9.30
CA GLY A 230 0.67 2.28 -8.85
C GLY A 230 2.11 1.97 -9.16
N VAL A 231 2.90 3.02 -9.05
CA VAL A 231 4.30 3.06 -9.46
C VAL A 231 5.17 2.03 -8.70
N TYR A 232 4.78 1.69 -7.46
CA TYR A 232 5.52 0.75 -6.61
C TYR A 232 4.86 -0.64 -6.54
N ASP A 233 3.74 -0.87 -7.23
CA ASP A 233 3.06 -2.17 -7.15
C ASP A 233 3.82 -3.27 -7.86
N HIS A 234 3.55 -4.50 -7.44
CA HIS A 234 3.87 -5.71 -8.19
C HIS A 234 2.59 -6.35 -8.65
N VAL A 235 2.45 -6.60 -9.95
CA VAL A 235 1.21 -7.13 -10.53
C VAL A 235 1.46 -8.50 -11.12
N TYR A 236 0.59 -9.45 -10.80
CA TYR A 236 0.70 -10.85 -11.20
C TYR A 236 -0.56 -11.30 -11.95
N VAL A 237 -0.35 -12.06 -13.03
CA VAL A 237 -1.39 -12.68 -13.85
C VAL A 237 -1.19 -14.18 -13.97
N TRP A 238 -2.28 -14.92 -14.08
CA TRP A 238 -2.21 -16.37 -14.22
C TRP A 238 -1.85 -16.76 -15.65
N SER A 239 -0.79 -17.56 -15.80
CA SER A 239 -0.41 -18.17 -17.08
C SER A 239 -0.99 -19.57 -17.17
N GLU A 240 -1.95 -19.77 -18.09
CA GLU A 240 -2.49 -21.10 -18.36
C GLU A 240 -1.45 -22.06 -18.93
N LYS A 241 -0.48 -21.54 -19.70
CA LYS A 241 0.60 -22.33 -20.31
C LYS A 241 1.55 -22.89 -19.25
N GLU A 242 1.95 -22.05 -18.32
CA GLU A 242 2.96 -22.39 -17.31
C GLU A 242 2.34 -22.84 -15.98
N LYS A 243 1.00 -22.77 -15.86
CA LYS A 243 0.23 -23.12 -14.65
C LYS A 243 0.78 -22.43 -13.40
N GLN A 244 1.17 -21.16 -13.56
CA GLN A 244 1.73 -20.34 -12.50
C GLN A 244 1.38 -18.86 -12.68
N TRP A 245 1.48 -18.10 -11.59
CA TRP A 245 1.38 -16.65 -11.63
C TRP A 245 2.69 -16.05 -12.15
N LEU A 246 2.59 -15.19 -13.15
CA LEU A 246 3.71 -14.47 -13.74
C LEU A 246 3.63 -12.99 -13.40
N ALA A 247 4.78 -12.39 -13.12
CA ALA A 247 4.88 -10.95 -12.96
C ALA A 247 4.57 -10.26 -14.30
N GLN A 248 3.52 -9.45 -14.32
CA GLN A 248 3.15 -8.59 -15.45
C GLN A 248 3.77 -7.19 -15.29
N TYR A 249 3.84 -6.70 -14.05
CA TYR A 249 4.41 -5.39 -13.74
C TYR A 249 5.23 -5.46 -12.46
N ASP A 250 6.36 -4.76 -12.47
CA ASP A 250 7.30 -4.72 -11.36
C ASP A 250 7.74 -3.28 -11.04
N GLY A 251 7.26 -2.75 -9.92
CA GLY A 251 7.59 -1.41 -9.41
C GLY A 251 8.99 -1.27 -8.80
N THR A 252 9.83 -2.31 -8.80
CA THR A 252 11.15 -2.32 -8.14
C THR A 252 12.05 -1.19 -8.63
N SER A 253 12.16 -0.98 -9.94
CA SER A 253 12.96 0.14 -10.48
C SER A 253 12.49 1.49 -9.95
N ALA A 254 11.18 1.68 -9.77
CA ALA A 254 10.66 2.94 -9.26
C ALA A 254 10.95 3.12 -7.77
N VAL A 255 10.86 2.06 -6.96
CA VAL A 255 11.27 2.09 -5.55
C VAL A 255 12.74 2.50 -5.44
N LEU A 256 13.62 1.84 -6.19
CA LEU A 256 15.05 2.12 -6.17
C LEU A 256 15.36 3.54 -6.67
N ARG A 257 14.65 4.02 -7.69
CA ARG A 257 14.81 5.39 -8.20
C ARG A 257 14.38 6.42 -7.16
N THR A 258 13.28 6.20 -6.45
CA THR A 258 12.82 7.08 -5.37
C THR A 258 13.85 7.12 -4.25
N LEU A 259 14.40 5.97 -3.86
CA LEU A 259 15.46 5.92 -2.85
C LEU A 259 16.74 6.62 -3.31
N ALA A 260 17.21 6.34 -4.52
CA ALA A 260 18.40 6.98 -5.08
C ALA A 260 18.23 8.51 -5.12
N THR A 261 17.06 8.98 -5.53
CA THR A 261 16.73 10.42 -5.53
C THR A 261 16.78 11.00 -4.12
N ARG A 262 16.23 10.28 -3.12
CA ARG A 262 16.26 10.71 -1.71
C ARG A 262 17.68 10.78 -1.16
N LEU A 263 18.53 9.80 -1.48
CA LEU A 263 19.93 9.77 -1.08
C LEU A 263 20.76 10.85 -1.79
N LEU A 264 20.50 11.13 -3.07
CA LEU A 264 21.15 12.21 -3.80
C LEU A 264 20.78 13.57 -3.20
N ALA A 265 19.48 13.81 -2.96
CA ALA A 265 19.01 15.03 -2.31
C ALA A 265 19.60 15.22 -0.90
N GLY A 266 19.87 14.11 -0.20
CA GLY A 266 20.41 14.11 1.15
C GLY A 266 19.41 14.60 2.19
N ILE A 267 19.90 14.84 3.42
CA ILE A 267 19.13 15.53 4.46
C ILE A 267 19.35 17.02 4.25
N VAL A 268 18.40 17.72 3.63
CA VAL A 268 18.27 19.15 3.90
C VAL A 268 17.63 19.23 5.28
N ASN A 269 18.46 19.33 6.32
CA ASN A 269 17.97 19.87 7.58
C ASN A 269 17.52 21.28 7.23
N ALA A 270 16.23 21.52 7.10
CA ALA A 270 15.71 22.87 6.98
C ALA A 270 16.22 23.64 8.21
N PRO A 271 17.11 24.63 8.06
CA PRO A 271 17.43 25.54 9.15
C PRO A 271 16.38 26.64 9.09
N PHE A 272 15.11 26.27 9.21
CA PHE A 272 14.06 27.23 9.49
C PHE A 272 13.55 26.86 10.86
N THR A 273 14.36 27.18 11.87
CA THR A 273 13.79 27.54 13.17
C THR A 273 12.76 28.62 12.89
N ASP A 274 11.57 28.46 13.47
CA ASP A 274 10.40 29.35 13.35
C ASP A 274 10.65 30.80 13.85
N ASP A 275 11.91 31.18 14.10
CA ASP A 275 12.35 32.51 14.54
C ASP A 275 12.95 33.36 13.41
N VAL A 276 12.97 32.87 12.15
CA VAL A 276 13.23 33.77 11.02
C VAL A 276 11.96 34.53 10.73
N VAL A 277 11.82 35.69 11.39
CA VAL A 277 10.98 36.78 10.91
C VAL A 277 11.39 37.03 9.47
N THR A 278 10.55 36.57 8.54
CA THR A 278 10.60 37.06 7.18
C THR A 278 10.25 38.54 7.30
N SER A 279 11.29 39.37 7.34
CA SER A 279 11.14 40.81 7.11
C SER A 279 10.48 40.93 5.76
N ARG A 280 9.16 41.10 5.80
CA ARG A 280 8.35 41.47 4.66
C ARG A 280 8.96 42.77 4.15
N SER A 281 9.62 42.69 3.00
CA SER A 281 9.82 43.85 2.14
C SER A 281 8.48 44.23 1.51
N GLU A 282 7.50 44.55 2.35
CA GLU A 282 6.40 45.44 2.02
C GLU A 282 7.01 46.84 1.99
N ASN A 283 7.60 47.24 0.86
CA ASN A 283 7.94 48.64 0.54
C ASN A 283 8.38 48.79 -0.93
N PHE A 284 7.81 48.01 -1.85
CA PHE A 284 8.15 48.14 -3.29
C PHE A 284 7.08 48.81 -4.14
N TYR A 285 5.94 49.18 -3.55
CA TYR A 285 4.94 50.02 -4.19
C TYR A 285 4.25 50.86 -3.12
N GLU A 286 4.69 52.11 -2.93
CA GLU A 286 3.81 53.25 -2.62
C GLU A 286 4.59 54.58 -2.67
N GLU A 287 4.07 55.49 -3.49
CA GLU A 287 4.11 56.95 -3.34
C GLU A 287 5.42 57.71 -3.64
N ARG A 288 5.65 57.98 -4.93
CA ARG A 288 6.24 59.27 -5.34
C ARG A 288 5.11 60.30 -5.43
N GLU A 289 4.85 61.03 -4.35
CA GLU A 289 4.19 62.33 -4.45
C GLU A 289 5.24 63.46 -4.64
N PRO A 290 4.88 64.50 -5.40
CA PRO A 290 5.81 65.53 -5.85
C PRO A 290 6.06 66.57 -4.77
N THR A 291 7.33 66.87 -4.52
CA THR A 291 7.75 67.96 -3.63
C THR A 291 7.25 69.31 -4.15
N LEU A 292 6.26 69.87 -3.45
CA LEU A 292 6.00 71.30 -3.39
C LEU A 292 7.13 71.96 -2.59
N HIS A 293 8.10 72.56 -3.28
CA HIS A 293 8.94 73.59 -2.70
C HIS A 293 8.42 74.96 -3.11
N THR A 294 7.78 75.64 -2.17
CA THR A 294 7.72 77.10 -2.12
C THR A 294 9.08 77.64 -1.67
N ALA A 295 9.75 78.37 -2.56
CA ALA A 295 10.54 79.57 -2.28
C ALA A 295 10.76 80.31 -3.61
#